data_AF-A0A9N9J530-F1
#
_entry.id   AF-A0A9N9J530-F1
#
_cell.length_a   1.000
_cell.length_b   1.000
_cell.length_c   1.000
_cell.angle_alpha   90.00
_cell.angle_beta   90.00
_cell.angle_gamma   90.00
#
_symmetry.space_group_name_H-M   'P 1'
#
loop_
_entity.id
_entity.type
_entity.pdbx_description
1 polymer ?
#
loop_
_entity_poly.entity_id
_entity_poly.type
_entity_poly.pdbx_seq_one_letter_code
_entity_poly.pdbx_strand_id
1 'polypeptide(L)'
;EEVSSTIDALPCNKTPGSDGLTYEFYKDTKEELLPFLTKLFNYVLNSVDMPNSWNKTQQAFIRGRSITDTILDILTVLRNQSDQSKQHWLLLLDQQKAFDR
;
A
#
# COMPACT_ATOMS: atom_id res chain seq x y z
N GLU A 1 -2.68 10.18 -17.54
CA GLU A 1 -1.74 9.58 -18.50
C GLU A 1 -1.32 8.18 -18.05
N GLU A 2 -0.71 8.05 -16.87
CA GLU A 2 -0.23 6.75 -16.34
C GLU A 2 -1.27 5.61 -16.41
N VAL A 3 -2.47 5.81 -15.82
CA VAL A 3 -3.53 4.79 -15.79
C VAL A 3 -3.95 4.33 -17.19
N SER A 4 -4.02 5.26 -18.15
CA SER A 4 -4.38 4.92 -19.53
C SER A 4 -3.32 4.04 -20.16
N SER A 5 -2.05 4.43 -20.05
CA SER A 5 -0.93 3.67 -20.59
C SER A 5 -0.80 2.29 -19.94
N THR A 6 -1.09 2.18 -18.64
CA THR A 6 -1.13 0.89 -17.94
C THR A 6 -2.21 -0.02 -18.50
N ILE A 7 -3.44 0.48 -18.71
CA ILE A 7 -4.53 -0.30 -19.28
C ILE A 7 -4.18 -0.78 -20.70
N ASP A 8 -3.58 0.08 -21.52
CA ASP A 8 -3.15 -0.26 -22.88
C ASP A 8 -2.08 -1.36 -22.89
N ALA A 9 -1.16 -1.32 -21.92
CA ALA A 9 -0.07 -2.27 -21.77
C ALA A 9 -0.48 -3.62 -21.16
N LEU A 10 -1.73 -3.78 -20.70
CA LEU A 10 -2.19 -5.07 -20.15
C LEU A 10 -2.06 -6.19 -21.21
N PRO A 11 -1.60 -7.39 -20.84
CA PRO A 11 -1.51 -8.51 -21.78
C PRO A 11 -2.92 -9.01 -22.16
N CYS A 12 -3.09 -9.59 -23.35
CA CYS A 12 -4.35 -10.24 -23.74
C CYS A 12 -4.29 -11.76 -23.50
N ASN A 13 -5.46 -12.40 -23.42
CA ASN A 13 -5.64 -13.85 -23.28
C ASN A 13 -4.97 -14.46 -22.04
N LYS A 14 -4.89 -13.70 -20.95
CA LYS A 14 -4.48 -14.23 -19.65
C LYS A 14 -5.70 -14.67 -18.87
N THR A 15 -5.51 -15.68 -18.02
CA THR A 15 -6.54 -16.14 -17.10
C THR A 15 -6.96 -14.98 -16.19
N PRO A 16 -8.27 -14.76 -15.97
CA PRO A 16 -8.75 -13.73 -15.06
C PRO A 16 -8.27 -13.97 -13.63
N GLY A 17 -8.25 -12.90 -12.84
CA GLY A 17 -7.96 -12.96 -11.41
C GLY A 17 -9.05 -13.66 -10.61
N SER A 18 -8.92 -13.64 -9.28
CA SER A 18 -9.97 -14.16 -8.37
C SER A 18 -11.29 -13.39 -8.46
N ASP A 19 -11.27 -12.20 -9.05
CA ASP A 19 -12.44 -11.36 -9.34
C ASP A 19 -13.19 -11.79 -10.61
N GLY A 20 -12.59 -12.63 -11.46
CA GLY A 20 -13.19 -13.10 -12.72
C GLY A 20 -13.14 -12.10 -13.87
N LEU A 21 -12.55 -10.91 -13.69
CA LEU A 21 -12.44 -9.90 -14.73
C LEU A 21 -11.18 -10.13 -15.58
N THR A 22 -11.31 -10.08 -16.90
CA THR A 22 -10.18 -10.26 -17.82
C THR A 22 -9.55 -8.92 -18.20
N TYR A 23 -8.37 -8.96 -18.80
CA TYR A 23 -7.70 -7.74 -19.27
C TYR A 23 -8.44 -7.08 -20.45
N GLU A 24 -9.13 -7.87 -21.27
CA GLU A 24 -10.01 -7.37 -22.34
C GLU A 24 -11.14 -6.53 -21.77
N PHE A 25 -11.76 -6.95 -20.66
CA PHE A 25 -12.78 -6.15 -19.98
C PHE A 25 -12.27 -4.74 -19.66
N TYR A 26 -11.06 -4.61 -19.10
CA TYR A 26 -10.48 -3.31 -18.76
C TYR A 26 -10.12 -2.47 -19.99
N LYS A 27 -9.72 -3.11 -21.10
CA LYS A 27 -9.43 -2.42 -22.37
C LYS A 27 -10.71 -1.95 -23.07
N ASP A 28 -11.73 -2.80 -23.12
CA ASP A 28 -13.01 -2.52 -23.78
C ASP A 28 -13.82 -1.47 -23.01
N THR A 29 -13.77 -1.48 -21.68
CA THR A 29 -14.46 -0.50 -20.81
C THR A 29 -13.57 0.68 -20.41
N LYS A 30 -12.40 0.84 -21.06
CA LYS A 30 -11.38 1.84 -20.68
C LYS A 30 -11.95 3.25 -20.62
N GLU A 31 -12.72 3.68 -21.61
CA GLU A 31 -13.24 5.06 -21.66
C GLU A 31 -14.17 5.38 -20.48
N GLU A 32 -14.95 4.39 -20.05
CA GLU A 32 -15.85 4.53 -18.90
C GLU A 32 -15.09 4.48 -17.57
N LEU A 33 -14.13 3.54 -17.43
CA LEU A 33 -13.41 3.31 -16.18
C LEU A 33 -12.29 4.32 -15.91
N LEU A 34 -11.62 4.82 -16.96
CA LEU A 34 -10.46 5.69 -16.86
C LEU A 34 -10.68 6.90 -15.94
N PRO A 35 -11.77 7.68 -16.03
CA PRO A 35 -12.00 8.81 -15.13
C PRO A 35 -12.16 8.37 -13.67
N PHE A 36 -12.84 7.25 -13.40
CA PHE A 36 -13.03 6.74 -12.04
C PHE A 36 -11.73 6.22 -11.44
N LEU A 37 -11.00 5.38 -12.16
CA LEU A 37 -9.72 4.81 -11.72
C LEU A 37 -8.67 5.90 -11.51
N THR A 38 -8.57 6.84 -12.45
CA THR A 38 -7.65 7.99 -12.32
C THR A 38 -7.98 8.81 -11.09
N LYS A 39 -9.25 9.11 -10.86
CA LYS A 39 -9.68 9.85 -9.66
C LYS A 39 -9.38 9.07 -8.38
N LEU A 40 -9.65 7.78 -8.35
CA LEU A 40 -9.41 6.92 -7.19
C LEU A 40 -7.92 6.82 -6.85
N PHE A 41 -7.07 6.50 -7.83
CA PHE A 41 -5.63 6.39 -7.60
C PHE A 41 -5.00 7.71 -7.20
N ASN A 42 -5.40 8.82 -7.84
CA ASN A 42 -4.95 10.14 -7.43
C ASN A 42 -5.47 10.52 -6.04
N TYR A 43 -6.69 10.12 -5.68
CA TYR A 43 -7.19 10.30 -4.33
C TYR A 43 -6.27 9.58 -3.35
N VAL A 44 -6.05 8.26 -3.52
CA VAL A 44 -5.19 7.46 -2.62
C VAL A 44 -3.75 7.98 -2.54
N LEU A 45 -3.17 8.39 -3.67
CA LEU A 45 -1.78 8.87 -3.73
C LEU A 45 -1.60 10.25 -3.09
N ASN A 46 -2.62 11.12 -3.18
CA ASN A 46 -2.57 12.48 -2.64
C ASN A 46 -3.21 12.58 -1.24
N SER A 47 -4.08 11.67 -0.87
CA SER A 47 -4.67 11.59 0.45
C SER A 47 -3.63 11.06 1.43
N VAL A 48 -3.43 11.80 2.53
CA VAL A 48 -2.79 11.24 3.72
C VAL A 48 -3.73 10.25 4.42
N ASP A 49 -5.04 10.39 4.18
CA ASP A 49 -6.08 9.54 4.74
C ASP A 49 -6.15 8.18 4.05
N MET A 50 -5.87 7.14 4.82
CA MET A 50 -6.10 5.76 4.39
C MET A 50 -7.59 5.42 4.35
N PRO A 51 -8.01 4.47 3.50
CA PRO A 51 -9.32 3.83 3.64
C PRO A 51 -9.52 3.33 5.08
N ASN A 52 -10.72 3.50 5.64
CA ASN A 52 -11.04 3.07 7.00
C ASN A 52 -10.80 1.57 7.26
N SER A 53 -10.72 0.74 6.21
CA SER A 53 -10.43 -0.68 6.30
C SER A 53 -8.95 -1.01 6.52
N TRP A 54 -8.04 -0.07 6.32
CA TRP A 54 -6.60 -0.30 6.48
C TRP A 54 -6.16 -0.13 7.93
N ASN A 55 -5.08 -0.82 8.31
CA ASN A 55 -4.55 -0.70 9.66
C ASN A 55 -3.91 0.67 9.88
N LYS A 56 -4.30 1.37 10.95
CA LYS A 56 -3.75 2.68 11.34
C LYS A 56 -2.23 2.66 11.57
N THR A 57 -1.69 1.49 11.92
CA THR A 57 -0.25 1.27 12.15
C THR A 57 0.54 0.99 10.88
N GLN A 58 -0.09 0.96 9.69
CA GLN A 58 0.64 0.88 8.43
C GLN A 58 1.45 2.16 8.26
N GLN A 59 2.78 2.04 8.33
CA GLN A 59 3.71 3.17 8.19
C GLN A 59 4.36 3.21 6.79
N ALA A 60 4.45 2.07 6.11
CA ALA A 60 5.14 1.95 4.82
C ALA A 60 4.24 2.27 3.63
N PHE A 61 4.84 2.84 2.57
CA PHE A 61 4.22 3.15 1.27
C PHE A 61 3.05 4.15 1.32
N ILE A 62 3.03 5.04 2.32
CA ILE A 62 2.02 6.09 2.47
C ILE A 62 2.69 7.45 2.35
N ARG A 63 2.11 8.35 1.56
CA ARG A 63 2.62 9.70 1.39
C ARG A 63 2.63 10.46 2.71
N GLY A 64 3.74 11.15 2.99
CA GLY A 64 3.92 11.92 4.21
C GLY A 64 4.37 11.11 5.41
N ARG A 65 4.55 9.79 5.27
CA ARG A 65 5.19 8.94 6.28
C ARG A 65 6.61 8.59 5.88
N SER A 66 7.51 8.62 6.85
CA SER A 66 8.92 8.28 6.65
C SER A 66 9.34 7.16 7.59
N ILE A 67 10.34 6.38 7.18
CA ILE A 67 10.99 5.40 8.05
C ILE A 67 11.53 6.05 9.33
N THR A 68 11.89 7.34 9.27
CA THR A 68 12.35 8.11 10.42
C THR A 68 11.30 8.21 11.52
N ASP A 69 10.02 8.33 11.16
CA ASP A 69 8.93 8.44 12.14
C ASP A 69 8.82 7.14 12.94
N THR A 70 8.93 6.00 12.25
CA THR A 70 8.93 4.68 12.89
C THR A 70 10.14 4.49 13.80
N ILE A 71 11.34 4.92 13.37
CA ILE A 71 12.55 4.85 14.19
C ILE A 71 12.40 5.74 15.43
N LEU A 72 11.89 6.97 15.28
CA LEU A 72 11.68 7.90 16.39
C LEU A 72 10.64 7.37 17.39
N ASP A 73 9.56 6.76 16.91
CA ASP A 73 8.55 6.10 17.74
C ASP A 73 9.18 4.99 18.61
N ILE A 74 9.96 4.09 17.98
CA ILE A 74 10.67 3.02 18.70
C ILE A 74 11.65 3.61 19.73
N LEU A 75 12.47 4.58 19.35
CA LEU A 75 13.42 5.22 20.25
C LEU A 75 12.72 5.93 21.42
N THR A 76 11.55 6.53 21.18
CA THR A 76 10.75 7.20 22.21
C THR A 76 10.20 6.20 23.22
N VAL A 77 9.69 5.05 22.75
CA VAL A 77 9.24 3.96 23.63
C VAL A 77 10.40 3.42 24.47
N LEU A 78 11.55 3.17 23.85
CA LEU A 78 12.75 2.67 24.56
C LEU A 78 13.26 3.66 25.61
N ARG A 79 13.25 4.96 25.32
CA ARG A 79 13.67 6.01 26.26
C ARG A 79 12.70 6.18 27.42
N ASN A 80 11.39 6.17 27.16
CA ASN A 80 10.38 6.31 28.22
C ASN A 80 10.36 5.11 29.19
N GLN A 81 10.88 3.96 28.75
CA GLN A 81 10.95 2.74 29.55
C GLN A 81 12.27 2.56 30.30
N SER A 82 13.26 3.45 30.13
CA SER A 82 14.56 3.30 30.81
C SER A 82 14.49 3.47 32.33
N ASP A 83 13.44 4.12 32.85
CA ASP A 83 13.22 4.33 34.29
C ASP A 83 12.42 3.21 34.98
N GLN A 84 11.84 2.27 34.23
CA GLN A 84 11.14 1.12 34.84
C GLN A 84 12.06 -0.09 34.86
N SER A 85 12.23 -0.70 36.04
CA SER A 85 13.05 -1.92 36.28
C SER A 85 12.52 -3.19 35.59
N LYS A 86 11.75 -3.04 34.52
CA LYS A 86 11.12 -4.12 33.75
C LYS A 86 12.01 -4.51 32.58
N GLN A 87 12.10 -5.81 32.31
CA GLN A 87 12.72 -6.30 31.09
C GLN A 87 11.79 -6.06 29.90
N HIS A 88 12.37 -5.60 28.79
CA HIS A 88 11.67 -5.35 27.54
C HIS A 88 12.30 -6.20 26.44
N TRP A 89 11.49 -6.63 25.47
CA TRP A 89 11.93 -7.45 24.35
C TRP A 89 11.63 -6.73 23.03
N LEU A 90 12.62 -6.66 22.15
CA LEU A 90 12.45 -6.17 20.78
C LEU A 90 12.50 -7.37 19.83
N LEU A 91 11.37 -7.67 19.20
CA LEU A 91 11.27 -8.73 18.20
C LEU A 91 11.48 -8.13 16.80
N LEU A 92 12.56 -8.53 16.14
CA LEU A 92 12.85 -8.16 14.75
C LEU A 92 12.31 -9.25 13.84
N LEU A 93 11.30 -8.92 13.04
CA LEU A 93 10.69 -9.84 12.07
C LEU A 93 11.02 -9.37 10.66
N ASP A 94 11.40 -10.32 9.81
CA ASP A 94 11.57 -10.10 8.37
C ASP A 94 10.91 -11.26 7.60
N GLN A 95 10.38 -10.95 6.41
CA GLN A 95 9.76 -11.93 5.54
C GLN A 95 10.65 -12.13 4.32
N GLN A 96 11.19 -13.34 4.15
CA GLN A 96 11.87 -13.68 2.92
C GLN A 96 10.86 -13.70 1.77
N LYS A 97 11.10 -12.85 0.76
CA LYS A 97 10.23 -12.67 -0.40
C LYS A 97 8.81 -12.20 -0.04
N ALA A 98 8.70 -11.00 0.52
CA ALA A 98 7.43 -10.38 0.91
C ALA A 98 6.33 -10.31 -0.18
N PHE A 99 6.69 -10.50 -1.45
CA PHE A 99 5.75 -10.46 -2.59
C PHE A 99 5.69 -11.76 -3.40
N ASP A 100 6.55 -12.75 -3.11
CA ASP A 100 6.42 -14.08 -3.71
C ASP A 100 5.49 -14.92 -2.83
N ARG A 101 4.66 -15.76 -3.45
CA ARG A 101 4.03 -16.88 -2.75
C ARG A 101 4.93 -18.10 -2.79
#